data_AF-A0A2V9YUN2-F1
#
_entry.id   AF-A0A2V9YUN2-F1
#
_cell.length_a   1.000
_cell.length_b   1.000
_cell.length_c   1.000
_cell.angle_alpha   90.00
_cell.angle_beta   90.00
_cell.angle_gamma   90.00
#
_symmetry.space_group_name_H-M   'P 1'
#
loop_
_entity.id
_entity.type
_entity.pdbx_description
1 polymer ?
#
loop_
_entity_poly.entity_id
_entity_poly.type
_entity_poly.pdbx_seq_one_letter_code
_entity_poly.pdbx_strand_id
1 'polypeptide(L)' 'MTLTYPILNRSRRVLWVVTGNDKVEMLSRLPKGDTSIPVGRIKRESAIVFADRAAAGDRNGMKTEVA' A
#
# COMPACT_ATOMS: atom_id res chain seq x y z
N MET A 1 -4.86 5.09 -21.88
CA MET A 1 -5.84 4.02 -21.57
C MET A 1 -5.46 3.37 -20.23
N THR A 2 -6.42 3.01 -19.37
CA THR A 2 -6.17 2.43 -18.02
C THR A 2 -7.12 1.25 -17.73
N LEU A 3 -6.72 0.35 -16.83
CA LEU A 3 -7.61 -0.69 -16.29
C LEU A 3 -8.43 -0.12 -15.12
N THR A 4 -9.74 -0.35 -15.14
CA THR A 4 -10.67 0.18 -14.13
C THR A 4 -11.01 -0.85 -13.07
N TYR A 5 -11.66 -0.41 -11.98
CA TYR A 5 -11.98 -1.27 -10.83
C TYR A 5 -12.64 -2.61 -11.17
N PRO A 6 -13.59 -2.72 -12.12
CA PRO A 6 -14.19 -4.00 -12.47
C PRO A 6 -13.20 -5.04 -13.01
N ILE A 7 -12.13 -4.60 -13.70
CA ILE A 7 -11.10 -5.50 -14.21
C ILE A 7 -10.14 -5.88 -13.09
N LEU A 8 -9.72 -4.90 -12.28
CA LEU A 8 -8.85 -5.15 -11.11
C LEU A 8 -9.51 -6.13 -10.13
N ASN A 9 -10.81 -5.97 -9.84
CA ASN A 9 -11.58 -6.84 -8.94
C ASN A 9 -11.88 -8.24 -9.49
N ARG A 10 -11.70 -8.46 -10.79
CA ARG A 10 -11.77 -9.79 -11.42
C ARG A 10 -10.42 -10.49 -11.47
N SER A 11 -9.34 -9.80 -11.11
CA SER A 11 -8.00 -10.38 -11.12
C SER A 11 -7.89 -11.47 -10.05
N ARG A 12 -7.26 -12.59 -10.39
CA ARG A 12 -7.06 -13.71 -9.46
C ARG A 12 -6.17 -13.31 -8.27
N ARG A 13 -5.20 -12.42 -8.52
CA ARG A 13 -4.29 -11.83 -7.54
C ARG A 13 -3.96 -10.39 -7.95
N VAL A 14 -3.75 -9.53 -6.98
CA VAL A 14 -3.24 -8.16 -7.16
C VAL A 14 -2.02 -7.99 -6.27
N LEU A 15 -0.90 -7.54 -6.83
CA LEU A 15 0.30 -7.19 -6.07
C LEU A 15 0.50 -5.68 -6.11
N TRP A 16 0.46 -5.05 -4.95
CA TRP A 16 0.82 -3.65 -4.75
C TRP A 16 2.30 -3.56 -4.41
N VAL A 17 3.06 -2.78 -5.17
CA VAL A 17 4.44 -2.42 -4.82
C VAL A 17 4.42 -0.98 -4.32
N VAL A 18 4.89 -0.75 -3.11
CA VAL A 18 4.84 0.55 -2.44
C VAL A 18 6.23 0.93 -1.92
N THR A 19 6.74 2.07 -2.33
CA THR A 19 8.08 2.54 -1.98
C THR A 19 8.05 4.00 -1.58
N GLY A 20 8.88 4.39 -0.62
CA GLY A 20 9.04 5.77 -0.18
C GLY A 20 8.15 6.17 1.00
N ASN A 21 8.63 7.12 1.80
CA ASN A 21 7.97 7.56 3.04
C ASN A 21 6.69 8.35 2.82
N ASP A 22 6.50 8.93 1.63
CA ASP A 22 5.34 9.72 1.26
C ASP A 22 4.08 8.85 1.12
N LYS A 23 4.25 7.51 1.11
CA LYS A 23 3.16 6.54 1.02
C LYS A 23 2.72 5.99 2.37
N VAL A 24 3.40 6.32 3.48
CA VAL A 24 3.08 5.78 4.82
C VAL A 24 1.62 6.01 5.18
N GLU A 25 1.14 7.24 4.99
CA GLU A 25 -0.24 7.59 5.32
C GLU A 25 -1.24 6.80 4.48
N MET A 26 -1.07 6.77 3.16
CA MET A 26 -1.99 6.07 2.25
C MET A 26 -1.93 4.55 2.44
N LEU A 27 -0.75 3.99 2.67
CA LEU A 27 -0.57 2.57 2.93
C LEU A 27 -1.30 2.14 4.22
N SER A 28 -1.29 2.97 5.27
CA SER A 28 -2.01 2.69 6.53
C SER A 28 -3.54 2.59 6.38
N ARG A 29 -4.10 3.17 5.31
CA ARG A 29 -5.54 3.17 5.01
C ARG A 29 -5.99 1.95 4.21
N LEU A 30 -5.06 1.32 3.47
CA LEU A 30 -5.35 0.21 2.58
C LEU A 30 -5.92 -1.03 3.32
N PRO A 31 -5.34 -1.50 4.45
CA PRO A 31 -5.91 -2.61 5.23
C PRO A 31 -7.27 -2.27 5.84
N LYS A 32 -7.51 -0.99 6.19
CA LYS A 32 -8.79 -0.51 6.73
C LYS A 32 -9.90 -0.47 5.70
N GLY A 33 -9.53 -0.53 4.42
CA GLY A 33 -10.50 -0.54 3.35
C GLY A 33 -11.18 0.78 3.09
N ASP A 34 -10.48 1.88 3.38
CA ASP A 34 -10.95 3.23 3.18
C ASP A 34 -11.39 3.44 1.72
N THR A 35 -12.69 3.48 1.47
CA THR A 35 -13.25 3.65 0.11
C THR A 35 -13.17 5.09 -0.40
N SER A 36 -12.70 6.04 0.43
CA SER A 36 -12.43 7.42 -0.02
C SER A 36 -11.25 7.45 -1.01
N ILE A 37 -10.29 6.54 -0.88
CA ILE A 37 -9.15 6.41 -1.80
C ILE A 37 -9.43 5.40 -2.93
N PRO A 38 -8.89 5.59 -4.15
CA PRO A 38 -9.14 4.70 -5.29
C PRO A 38 -8.88 3.21 -5.00
N VAL A 39 -7.74 2.91 -4.36
CA VAL A 39 -7.30 1.54 -4.07
C VAL A 39 -8.20 0.83 -3.05
N GLY A 40 -8.91 1.56 -2.20
CA GLY A 40 -9.84 0.98 -1.21
C GLY A 40 -11.09 0.37 -1.82
N ARG A 41 -11.37 0.66 -3.09
CA ARG A 41 -12.45 0.04 -3.90
C ARG A 41 -12.04 -1.29 -4.53
N ILE A 42 -10.78 -1.68 -4.36
CA ILE A 42 -10.27 -2.95 -4.86
C ILE A 42 -10.40 -4.01 -3.77
N LYS A 43 -10.90 -5.18 -4.16
CA LYS A 43 -11.06 -6.38 -3.33
C LYS A 43 -9.73 -6.77 -2.68
N ARG A 44 -9.73 -6.93 -1.36
CA ARG A 44 -8.51 -7.17 -0.56
C ARG A 44 -8.19 -8.64 -0.43
N GLU A 45 -9.16 -9.52 -0.63
CA GLU A 45 -9.06 -10.96 -0.41
C GLU A 45 -7.99 -11.60 -1.31
N SER A 46 -7.74 -11.01 -2.48
CA SER A 46 -6.72 -11.45 -3.44
C SER A 46 -5.54 -10.47 -3.57
N ALA A 47 -5.45 -9.46 -2.70
CA ALA A 47 -4.44 -8.42 -2.75
C ALA A 47 -3.26 -8.71 -1.80
N ILE A 48 -2.04 -8.53 -2.28
CA ILE A 48 -0.80 -8.61 -1.52
C ILE A 48 -0.11 -7.26 -1.60
N VAL A 49 0.47 -6.79 -0.50
CA VAL A 49 1.28 -5.57 -0.47
C VAL A 49 2.74 -5.95 -0.25
N PHE A 50 3.61 -5.44 -1.11
CA PHE A 50 5.06 -5.48 -0.97
C PHE A 50 5.55 -4.04 -0.78
N ALA A 51 5.94 -3.70 0.44
CA ALA A 51 6.35 -2.36 0.83
C ALA A 51 7.82 -2.32 1.28
N ASP A 52 8.55 -1.27 0.90
CA ASP A 52 9.85 -0.99 1.51
C ASP A 52 9.69 -0.49 2.95
N ARG A 53 10.81 -0.40 3.68
CA ARG A 53 10.82 0.05 5.08
C ARG A 53 10.30 1.48 5.23
N ALA A 54 10.66 2.37 4.29
CA ALA A 54 10.24 3.76 4.32
C ALA A 54 8.71 3.89 4.22
N ALA A 55 8.09 3.17 3.28
CA ALA A 55 6.65 3.11 3.10
C ALA A 55 5.93 2.40 4.25
N ALA A 56 6.57 1.40 4.87
CA ALA A 56 6.07 0.74 6.07
C ALA A 56 6.09 1.63 7.33
N GLY A 57 6.66 2.83 7.26
CA GLY A 57 6.80 3.73 8.40
C GLY A 57 7.86 3.29 9.41
N ASP A 58 8.74 2.38 9.00
CA ASP A 58 9.84 1.89 9.83
C ASP A 58 10.92 2.98 9.95
N ARG A 59 10.97 3.62 11.12
CA ARG A 59 11.92 4.68 11.46
C ARG A 59 13.29 4.14 11.90
N ASN A 60 13.46 2.81 11.99
CA ASN A 60 14.64 2.17 12.59
C ASN A 60 15.91 2.24 11.71
N GLY A 61 15.86 2.94 10.57
CA GLY A 61 17.04 3.26 9.76
C GLY A 61 17.78 4.54 10.18
N MET A 62 17.20 5.34 11.10
CA MET A 62 17.89 6.48 11.69
C MET A 62 18.74 5.96 12.85
N LYS A 63 20.02 5.66 12.55
CA LYS A 63 21.03 5.35 13.58
C LYS A 63 20.87 6.34 14.72
N THR A 64 20.54 5.82 15.89
CA THR A 64 20.79 6.50 17.16
C THR A 64 22.30 6.65 17.27
N GLU A 65 22.84 7.78 16.81
CA GLU A 65 24.16 8.23 17.24
C GLU A 65 23.96 8.78 18.65
N VAL A 66 24.15 7.91 19.63
CA VAL A 66 24.35 8.29 21.03
C VAL A 66 25.69 9.00 21.12
N ALA A 67 25.65 10.27 21.51
CA ALA A 67 26.78 10.99 22.11
C ALA A 67 26.83 10.70 23.61
#